data_AF-A0A8X6P8H2-F1
#
_entry.id   AF-A0A8X6P8H2-F1
#
_cell.length_a   1.000
_cell.length_b   1.000
_cell.length_c   1.000
_cell.angle_alpha   90.00
_cell.angle_beta   90.00
_cell.angle_gamma   90.00
#
_symmetry.space_group_name_H-M   'P 1'
#
loop_
_entity.id
_entity.type
_entity.pdbx_description
1 polymer ?
#
loop_
_entity_poly.entity_id
_entity_poly.type
_entity_poly.pdbx_seq_one_letter_code
_entity_poly.pdbx_strand_id
1 'polypeptide(L)'
;DWLAVRAECVTECGNDNLRFEWEIYGINDESQSKEILEDWSTHIIIDEDRLGINKTFFKANQKFQSFHIKVTGTDMDDDRPKGVAKLYIRTNIPPKPGSCTINSKTGMATITIFKLDFEGWSDPDGQDLRDFSVYSK
;
A
#
# COMPACT_ATOMS: atom_id res chain seq x y z
N ASP A 1 10.93 -5.10 -1.33
CA ASP A 1 10.24 -4.20 -0.38
C ASP A 1 8.95 -4.83 0.10
N TRP A 2 8.68 -4.67 1.39
CA TRP A 2 7.54 -5.26 2.08
C TRP A 2 6.74 -4.17 2.79
N LEU A 3 5.43 -4.27 2.77
CA LEU A 3 4.56 -3.55 3.70
C LEU A 3 4.39 -4.45 4.93
N ALA A 4 4.90 -4.01 6.08
CA ALA A 4 4.76 -4.71 7.34
C ALA A 4 3.61 -4.10 8.14
N VAL A 5 2.72 -4.95 8.63
CA VAL A 5 1.56 -4.59 9.45
C VAL A 5 1.58 -5.46 10.70
N ARG A 6 1.16 -4.90 11.83
CA ARG A 6 1.05 -5.61 13.11
C ARG A 6 -0.33 -5.37 13.71
N ALA A 7 -0.97 -6.43 14.17
CA ALA A 7 -2.15 -6.38 15.00
C ALA A 7 -1.73 -6.19 16.45
N GLU A 8 -2.40 -5.28 17.15
CA GLU A 8 -2.16 -5.04 18.57
C GLU A 8 -3.50 -5.06 19.30
N CYS A 9 -3.55 -5.78 20.42
CA CYS A 9 -4.66 -5.68 21.34
C CYS A 9 -4.41 -4.51 22.29
N VAL A 10 -5.33 -3.56 22.33
CA VAL A 10 -5.15 -2.29 23.06
C VAL A 10 -5.88 -2.28 24.41
N THR A 11 -7.00 -3.02 24.52
CA THR A 11 -7.84 -3.04 25.72
C THR A 11 -8.38 -4.44 25.96
N GLU A 12 -8.40 -4.86 27.23
CA GLU A 12 -9.04 -6.11 27.67
C GLU A 12 -8.48 -7.38 27.00
N CYS A 13 -7.15 -7.48 26.87
CA CYS A 13 -6.44 -8.54 26.14
C CYS A 13 -6.34 -9.87 26.92
N GLY A 14 -6.58 -9.83 28.24
CA GLY A 14 -6.57 -10.98 29.15
C GLY A 14 -5.17 -11.56 29.32
N ASN A 15 -4.99 -12.86 29.06
CA ASN A 15 -3.74 -13.58 29.38
C ASN A 15 -2.73 -13.63 28.22
N ASP A 16 -2.82 -12.73 27.24
CA ASP A 16 -1.94 -12.65 26.06
C ASP A 16 -1.89 -13.92 25.17
N ASN A 17 -2.75 -14.91 25.41
CA ASN A 17 -2.90 -16.11 24.56
C ASN A 17 -3.87 -15.87 23.40
N LEU A 18 -3.61 -14.80 22.64
CA LEU A 18 -4.43 -14.42 21.50
C LEU A 18 -3.95 -15.10 20.22
N ARG A 19 -4.85 -15.77 19.52
CA ARG A 19 -4.62 -16.26 18.16
C ARG A 19 -5.12 -15.25 17.15
N PHE A 20 -4.26 -14.89 16.20
CA PHE A 20 -4.59 -13.97 15.11
C PHE A 20 -4.83 -14.73 13.81
N GLU A 21 -5.93 -14.37 13.13
CA GLU A 21 -6.28 -14.89 11.82
C GLU A 21 -6.42 -13.74 10.82
N TRP A 22 -5.62 -13.79 9.77
CA TRP A 22 -5.55 -12.77 8.73
C TRP A 22 -6.36 -13.19 7.50
N GLU A 23 -7.14 -12.26 6.97
CA GLU A 23 -7.92 -12.41 5.75
C GLU A 23 -7.64 -11.22 4.84
N ILE A 24 -7.47 -11.46 3.54
CA ILE A 24 -7.17 -10.42 2.55
C ILE A 24 -8.09 -10.59 1.36
N TYR A 25 -8.71 -9.48 0.97
CA TYR A 25 -9.66 -9.42 -0.14
C TYR A 25 -9.27 -8.33 -1.13
N GLY A 26 -9.46 -8.61 -2.41
CA GLY A 26 -9.55 -7.58 -3.43
C GLY A 26 -10.92 -6.92 -3.37
N ILE A 27 -11.00 -5.62 -3.62
CA ILE A 27 -12.26 -4.89 -3.68
C ILE A 27 -12.52 -4.49 -5.12
N ASN A 28 -13.68 -4.88 -5.63
CA ASN A 28 -14.19 -4.35 -6.89
C ASN A 28 -14.67 -2.91 -6.65
N ASP A 29 -14.01 -1.94 -7.27
CA ASP A 29 -14.29 -0.53 -7.02
C ASP A 29 -15.68 -0.08 -7.50
N GLU A 30 -16.27 -0.79 -8.48
CA GLU A 30 -17.61 -0.46 -9.00
C GLU A 30 -18.72 -1.01 -8.09
N SER A 31 -18.66 -2.30 -7.76
CA SER A 31 -19.69 -2.97 -6.96
C SER A 31 -19.46 -2.86 -5.45
N GLN A 32 -18.27 -2.43 -5.03
CA GLN A 32 -17.79 -2.48 -3.64
C GLN A 32 -17.79 -3.89 -3.03
N SER A 33 -17.84 -4.93 -3.85
CA SER A 33 -17.83 -6.32 -3.38
C SER A 33 -16.43 -6.78 -3.03
N LYS A 34 -16.34 -7.63 -1.99
CA LYS A 34 -15.11 -8.34 -1.64
C LYS A 34 -14.93 -9.57 -2.52
N GLU A 35 -13.75 -9.71 -3.09
CA GLU A 35 -13.35 -10.88 -3.86
C GLU A 35 -12.20 -11.59 -3.15
N ILE A 36 -12.31 -12.92 -3.08
CA ILE A 36 -11.24 -13.78 -2.57
C ILE A 36 -10.12 -13.78 -3.61
N LEU A 37 -8.90 -13.56 -3.12
CA LEU A 37 -7.70 -13.60 -3.96
C LEU A 37 -7.22 -15.05 -4.05
N GLU A 38 -6.84 -15.50 -5.23
CA GLU A 38 -6.15 -16.78 -5.40
C GLU A 38 -4.64 -16.57 -5.16
N ASP A 39 -3.96 -17.57 -4.60
CA ASP A 39 -2.50 -17.64 -4.44
C ASP A 39 -1.81 -16.46 -3.71
N TRP A 40 -2.56 -15.66 -2.94
CA TRP A 40 -2.00 -14.51 -2.21
C TRP A 40 -0.93 -14.92 -1.19
N SER A 41 -1.02 -16.14 -0.65
CA SER A 41 -0.07 -16.69 0.34
C SER A 41 1.36 -16.76 -0.18
N THR A 42 1.59 -16.83 -1.49
CA THR A 42 2.95 -16.84 -2.09
C THR A 42 3.66 -15.50 -2.01
N HIS A 43 2.91 -14.40 -1.81
CA HIS A 43 3.42 -13.04 -1.74
C HIS A 43 3.39 -12.47 -0.32
N ILE A 44 3.00 -13.29 0.65
CA ILE A 44 2.66 -12.86 1.99
C ILE A 44 3.34 -13.76 3.00
N ILE A 45 3.80 -13.15 4.09
CA ILE A 45 4.35 -13.84 5.25
C ILE A 45 3.48 -13.46 6.44
N ILE A 46 3.00 -14.47 7.16
CA ILE A 46 2.27 -14.29 8.42
C ILE A 46 3.14 -14.86 9.53
N ASP A 47 3.31 -14.08 10.58
CA ASP A 47 4.02 -14.46 11.81
C ASP A 47 3.18 -13.97 12.98
N GLU A 48 2.26 -14.83 13.45
CA GLU A 48 1.27 -14.54 14.50
C GLU A 48 0.53 -13.20 14.28
N ASP A 49 0.87 -12.20 15.09
CA ASP A 49 0.30 -10.84 15.11
C ASP A 49 0.83 -9.96 13.96
N ARG A 50 1.68 -10.47 13.08
CA ARG A 50 2.32 -9.71 12.00
C ARG A 50 1.94 -10.25 10.63
N LEU A 51 1.81 -9.30 9.70
CA LEU A 51 1.56 -9.54 8.29
C LEU A 51 2.60 -8.76 7.47
N GLY A 52 3.39 -9.48 6.68
CA GLY A 52 4.26 -8.92 5.65
C GLY A 52 3.65 -9.12 4.27
N ILE A 53 3.44 -8.03 3.52
CA ILE A 53 2.92 -8.07 2.14
C ILE A 53 4.01 -7.62 1.19
N ASN A 54 4.44 -8.49 0.28
CA ASN A 54 5.44 -8.16 -0.72
C ASN A 54 4.84 -7.22 -1.78
N LYS A 55 5.60 -6.24 -2.29
CA LYS A 55 5.13 -5.40 -3.41
C LYS A 55 4.69 -6.21 -4.66
N THR A 56 5.22 -7.41 -4.86
CA THR A 56 4.80 -8.30 -5.96
C THR A 56 3.34 -8.77 -5.84
N PHE A 57 2.76 -8.79 -4.63
CA PHE A 57 1.35 -9.06 -4.40
C PHE A 57 0.43 -8.14 -5.21
N PHE A 58 0.67 -6.82 -5.15
CA PHE A 58 -0.12 -5.83 -5.89
C PHE A 58 0.07 -5.95 -7.39
N LYS A 59 1.27 -6.36 -7.84
CA LYS A 59 1.56 -6.63 -9.25
C LYS A 59 0.86 -7.89 -9.76
N ALA A 60 0.72 -8.92 -8.93
CA ALA A 60 -0.03 -10.13 -9.27
C ALA A 60 -1.55 -9.87 -9.31
N ASN A 61 -2.03 -8.90 -8.52
CA ASN A 61 -3.45 -8.59 -8.36
C ASN A 61 -3.86 -7.24 -8.98
N GLN A 62 -3.27 -6.86 -10.11
CA GLN A 62 -3.48 -5.56 -10.77
C GLN A 62 -4.93 -5.24 -11.16
N LYS A 63 -5.81 -6.26 -11.20
CA LYS A 63 -7.24 -6.07 -11.45
C LYS A 63 -7.96 -5.32 -10.31
N PHE A 64 -7.37 -5.28 -9.11
CA PHE A 64 -7.88 -4.54 -7.97
C PHE A 64 -7.00 -3.33 -7.67
N GLN A 65 -7.61 -2.17 -7.46
CA GLN A 65 -6.91 -1.00 -6.90
C GLN A 65 -7.06 -0.92 -5.38
N SER A 66 -8.14 -1.46 -4.86
CA SER A 66 -8.48 -1.41 -3.44
C SER A 66 -8.39 -2.81 -2.82
N PHE A 67 -7.81 -2.89 -1.63
CA PHE A 67 -7.60 -4.12 -0.87
C PHE A 67 -8.08 -3.94 0.56
N HIS A 68 -8.72 -4.98 1.09
CA HIS A 68 -9.20 -5.02 2.47
C HIS A 68 -8.49 -6.14 3.19
N ILE A 69 -7.73 -5.78 4.22
CA ILE A 69 -7.07 -6.72 5.12
C ILE A 69 -7.84 -6.71 6.43
N LYS A 70 -8.26 -7.87 6.89
CA LYS A 70 -8.94 -8.06 8.17
C LYS A 70 -8.07 -8.95 9.04
N VAL A 71 -7.96 -8.61 10.31
CA VAL A 71 -7.42 -9.49 11.33
C VAL A 71 -8.47 -9.74 12.40
N THR A 72 -8.61 -11.00 12.79
CA THR A 72 -9.46 -11.42 13.90
C THR A 72 -8.58 -11.98 15.01
N GLY A 73 -8.61 -11.36 16.18
CA GLY A 73 -7.98 -11.88 17.40
C GLY A 73 -8.99 -12.69 18.20
N THR A 74 -8.64 -13.92 18.55
CA THR A 74 -9.47 -14.81 19.38
C THR A 74 -8.68 -15.19 20.61
N ASP A 75 -9.29 -15.03 21.78
CA ASP A 75 -8.75 -15.62 23.00
C ASP A 75 -9.00 -17.13 22.99
N MET A 76 -7.95 -17.91 23.23
CA MET A 76 -8.02 -19.36 23.23
C MET A 76 -8.42 -19.93 24.60
N ASP A 77 -8.33 -19.14 25.67
CA ASP A 77 -8.55 -19.59 27.05
C ASP A 77 -9.87 -19.10 27.67
N ASP A 78 -10.59 -18.19 27.02
CA ASP A 78 -11.85 -17.61 27.49
C ASP A 78 -12.82 -17.36 26.33
N ASP A 79 -14.12 -17.35 26.62
CA ASP A 79 -15.21 -17.11 25.64
C ASP A 79 -15.40 -15.60 25.35
N ARG A 80 -14.32 -14.82 25.42
CA ARG A 80 -14.37 -13.37 25.21
C ARG A 80 -14.73 -13.05 23.76
N PRO A 81 -15.42 -11.91 23.53
CA PRO A 81 -15.74 -11.48 22.18
C PRO A 81 -14.48 -11.34 21.32
N LYS A 82 -14.54 -11.84 20.08
CA LYS A 82 -13.43 -11.73 19.12
C LYS A 82 -13.17 -10.27 18.78
N GLY A 83 -11.91 -9.86 18.87
CA GLY A 83 -11.45 -8.56 18.39
C GLY A 83 -11.29 -8.57 16.87
N VAL A 84 -11.75 -7.52 16.17
CA VAL A 84 -11.62 -7.41 14.72
C VAL A 84 -11.07 -6.05 14.34
N ALA A 85 -9.98 -6.03 13.58
CA ALA A 85 -9.43 -4.82 12.97
C ALA A 85 -9.39 -4.95 11.45
N LYS A 86 -9.48 -3.80 10.76
CA LYS A 86 -9.53 -3.71 9.31
C LYS A 86 -8.57 -2.64 8.82
N LEU A 87 -7.76 -2.99 7.84
CA LEU A 87 -6.87 -2.08 7.11
C LEU A 87 -7.34 -2.02 5.65
N TYR A 88 -7.47 -0.80 5.15
CA TYR A 88 -7.84 -0.52 3.76
C TYR A 88 -6.62 0.04 3.04
N ILE A 89 -6.24 -0.59 1.94
CA ILE A 89 -5.11 -0.18 1.11
C ILE A 89 -5.65 0.15 -0.27
N ARG A 90 -5.27 1.30 -0.81
CA ARG A 90 -5.49 1.65 -2.20
C ARG A 90 -4.15 1.84 -2.90
N THR A 91 -3.94 1.15 -4.01
CA THR A 91 -2.79 1.37 -4.88
C THR A 91 -3.10 2.54 -5.81
N ASN A 92 -2.31 3.61 -5.75
CA ASN A 92 -2.48 4.74 -6.66
C ASN A 92 -2.24 4.33 -8.10
N ILE A 93 -3.00 4.94 -9.01
CA ILE A 93 -2.74 4.85 -10.44
C ILE A 93 -1.49 5.67 -10.74
N PRO A 94 -0.53 5.16 -11.53
CA PRO A 94 0.62 5.95 -11.94
C PRO A 94 0.18 7.27 -12.61
N PRO A 95 0.89 8.38 -12.35
CA PRO A 95 0.57 9.65 -12.98
C PRO A 95 0.60 9.55 -14.50
N LYS A 96 -0.31 10.25 -15.18
CA LYS A 96 -0.28 10.37 -16.63
C LYS A 96 1.01 11.09 -17.03
N PRO A 97 1.77 10.52 -17.99
CA PRO A 97 3.02 11.12 -18.41
C PRO A 97 2.76 12.47 -19.07
N GLY A 98 3.51 13.48 -18.63
CA GLY A 98 3.60 14.79 -19.26
C GLY A 98 4.91 14.97 -20.01
N SER A 99 5.19 16.20 -20.43
CA SER A 99 6.48 16.60 -20.98
C SER A 99 7.39 17.16 -19.86
N CYS A 100 8.69 16.96 -20.02
CA CYS A 100 9.71 17.61 -19.20
C CYS A 100 10.74 18.21 -20.15
N THR A 101 11.02 19.50 -19.99
CA THR A 101 12.06 20.18 -20.76
C THR A 101 13.13 20.70 -19.82
N ILE A 102 14.39 20.43 -20.17
CA ILE A 102 15.54 20.92 -19.44
C ILE A 102 16.14 22.09 -20.20
N ASN A 103 16.10 23.25 -19.59
CA ASN A 103 16.69 24.47 -20.13
C ASN A 103 17.89 24.83 -19.26
N SER A 104 19.08 24.84 -19.86
CA SER A 104 20.24 25.45 -19.22
C SER A 104 20.16 26.96 -19.41
N LYS A 105 20.02 27.71 -18.31
CA LYS A 105 20.42 29.12 -18.34
C LYS A 105 21.93 29.12 -18.25
N THR A 106 22.59 29.57 -19.32
CA THR A 106 24.04 29.70 -19.45
C THR A 106 24.69 30.09 -18.12
N GLY A 107 25.50 29.18 -17.56
CA GLY A 107 26.22 29.37 -16.31
C GLY A 107 27.70 29.66 -16.56
N MET A 108 28.27 30.66 -15.88
CA MET A 108 29.71 30.90 -15.90
C MET A 108 30.44 29.93 -14.95
N ALA A 109 31.38 29.21 -15.54
CA ALA A 109 32.59 28.56 -15.02
C ALA A 109 32.55 27.63 -13.78
N THR A 110 31.48 27.57 -12.97
CA THR A 110 31.48 26.59 -11.84
C THR A 110 30.12 26.05 -11.42
N ILE A 111 29.00 26.67 -11.82
CA ILE A 111 27.65 26.18 -11.49
C ILE A 111 26.75 26.34 -12.70
N THR A 112 26.32 25.23 -13.29
CA THR A 112 25.25 25.21 -14.30
C THR A 112 23.93 25.04 -13.56
N ILE A 113 23.09 26.07 -13.55
CA ILE A 113 21.73 25.98 -13.03
C ILE A 113 20.83 25.46 -14.16
N PHE A 114 20.32 24.25 -13.99
CA PHE A 114 19.31 23.69 -14.88
C PHE A 114 17.93 24.12 -14.39
N LYS A 115 17.12 24.65 -15.30
CA LYS A 115 15.69 24.84 -15.08
C LYS A 115 14.97 23.66 -15.71
N LEU A 116 14.19 22.94 -14.91
CA LEU A 116 13.30 21.88 -15.37
C LEU A 116 11.89 22.44 -15.41
N ASP A 117 11.27 22.40 -16.58
CA ASP A 117 9.87 22.78 -16.79
C ASP A 117 9.07 21.50 -17.07
N PHE A 118 8.06 21.22 -16.24
CA PHE A 118 7.18 20.07 -16.36
C PHE A 118 5.78 20.52 -16.76
N GLU A 119 5.21 19.92 -17.79
CA GLU A 119 3.85 20.24 -18.26
C GLU A 119 3.06 18.95 -18.51
N GLY A 120 1.74 18.99 -18.25
CA GLY A 120 0.81 17.89 -18.58
C GLY A 120 0.87 16.66 -17.67
N TRP A 121 1.75 16.64 -16.66
CA TRP A 121 1.74 15.60 -15.62
C TRP A 121 0.50 15.75 -14.74
N SER A 122 -0.22 14.66 -14.52
CA SER A 122 -1.40 14.64 -13.65
C SER A 122 -1.53 13.30 -12.95
N ASP A 123 -1.88 13.31 -11.67
CA ASP A 123 -2.29 12.09 -10.98
C ASP A 123 -3.76 11.79 -11.38
N PRO A 124 -4.06 10.62 -11.99
CA PRO A 124 -5.43 10.20 -12.31
C PRO A 124 -6.36 10.18 -11.10
N ASP A 125 -5.82 9.96 -9.90
CA ASP A 125 -6.57 9.95 -8.64
C ASP A 125 -6.84 11.38 -8.11
N GLY A 126 -6.41 12.43 -8.84
CA GLY A 126 -6.69 13.83 -8.53
C GLY A 126 -5.91 14.38 -7.33
N GLN A 127 -4.86 13.68 -6.90
CA GLN A 127 -3.96 14.12 -5.83
C GLN A 127 -2.92 15.11 -6.37
N ASP A 128 -2.57 16.11 -5.56
CA ASP A 128 -1.47 17.01 -5.89
C ASP A 128 -0.14 16.25 -5.90
N LEU A 129 0.67 16.46 -6.95
CA LEU A 129 2.04 15.95 -7.01
C LEU A 129 2.90 16.69 -5.99
N ARG A 130 3.32 16.00 -4.93
CA ARG A 130 4.09 16.59 -3.81
C ARG A 130 5.61 16.49 -3.99
N ASP A 131 6.09 15.54 -4.78
CA ASP A 131 7.50 15.26 -4.96
C ASP A 131 7.77 14.67 -6.35
N PHE A 132 8.97 14.88 -6.88
CA PHE A 132 9.42 14.32 -8.16
C PHE A 132 10.93 14.02 -8.13
N SER A 133 11.35 13.01 -8.88
CA SER A 133 12.76 12.66 -9.05
C SER A 133 13.07 12.47 -10.54
N VAL A 134 14.18 13.06 -10.99
CA VAL A 134 14.66 12.95 -12.37
C VAL A 134 15.92 12.11 -12.39
N TYR A 135 15.93 11.06 -13.21
CA TYR A 135 17.10 10.21 -13.41
C TYR A 135 17.62 10.41 -14.85
N SER A 136 18.84 10.91 -14.99
CA SER A 136 19.56 10.88 -16.28
C SER A 136 20.39 9.61 -16.36
N LYS A 137 20.38 8.96 -17.52
CA LYS A 137 21.43 7.99 -17.87
C LYS A 137 22.68 8.72 -18.36
#